data_AF-R5KMX7-F1
#
_entry.id   AF-R5KMX7-F1
#
_cell.length_a   1.000
_cell.length_b   1.000
_cell.length_c   1.000
_cell.angle_alpha   90.00
_cell.angle_beta   90.00
_cell.angle_gamma   90.00
#
_symmetry.space_group_name_H-M   'P 1'
#
loop_
_entity.id
_entity.type
_entity.pdbx_description
1 polymer ?
#
loop_
_entity_poly.entity_id
_entity_poly.type
_entity_poly.pdbx_seq_one_letter_code
_entity_poly.pdbx_strand_id
1 'polypeptide(L)'
;MRVQPVSWNNSNRYNNNVSVTSMPVFTAGIRTLNKTQHSELKVFLHHIYEYKKGLRSLILTTEKASNKDYIVERLEREKIPYVINPAGERTINVFFGNEQCIKVVSTFDKRLNKLSPEHDFMLGIMLGYDKIIECTRYLKKIGLKPNSAKG
;
A
#
# COMPACT_ATOMS: atom_id res chain seq x y z
N MET A 1 34.95 22.06 15.70
CA MET A 1 34.20 20.89 16.17
C MET A 1 34.61 19.68 15.33
N ARG A 2 35.36 18.73 15.92
CA ARG A 2 35.78 17.47 15.28
C ARG A 2 34.94 16.35 15.89
N VAL A 3 34.17 15.65 15.07
CA VAL A 3 33.47 14.42 15.47
C VAL A 3 34.43 13.26 15.26
N GLN A 4 34.68 12.47 16.30
CA GLN A 4 35.45 11.23 16.21
C GLN A 4 34.54 10.06 15.82
N PRO A 5 35.02 9.09 15.02
CA PRO A 5 34.27 7.90 14.68
C PRO A 5 34.38 6.86 15.80
N VAL A 6 33.25 6.31 16.24
CA VAL A 6 33.25 5.18 17.18
C VAL A 6 33.30 3.88 16.38
N SER A 7 34.33 3.09 16.69
CA SER A 7 34.65 1.79 16.13
C SER A 7 33.60 0.72 16.45
N TRP A 8 33.37 -0.17 15.49
CA TRP A 8 32.60 -1.39 15.68
C TRP A 8 33.50 -2.48 16.26
N ASN A 9 33.12 -3.01 17.42
CA ASN A 9 33.68 -4.26 17.94
C ASN A 9 32.66 -5.38 17.74
N ASN A 10 33.01 -6.31 16.85
CA ASN A 10 32.23 -7.49 16.51
C ASN A 10 32.71 -8.67 17.36
N SER A 11 31.91 -9.07 18.36
CA SER A 11 32.10 -10.36 19.02
C SER A 11 30.81 -10.85 19.67
N ASN A 12 30.18 -11.79 18.97
CA ASN A 12 29.66 -13.08 19.45
C ASN A 12 28.26 -13.44 18.96
N ARG A 13 28.29 -14.54 18.19
CA ARG A 13 27.40 -15.71 18.25
C ARG A 13 25.94 -15.49 17.83
N TYR A 14 25.70 -15.93 16.60
CA TYR A 14 24.48 -16.59 16.14
C TYR A 14 23.65 -17.18 17.29
N ASN A 15 22.51 -16.56 17.55
CA ASN A 15 21.44 -17.19 18.31
C ASN A 15 20.12 -16.92 17.58
N ASN A 16 19.44 -18.01 17.23
CA ASN A 16 18.25 -18.06 16.37
C ASN A 16 17.00 -17.47 17.03
N ASN A 17 16.95 -16.16 17.24
CA ASN A 17 15.74 -15.44 17.60
C ASN A 17 15.68 -14.16 16.76
N VAL A 18 14.96 -14.22 15.64
CA VAL A 18 14.63 -13.04 14.85
C VAL A 18 13.76 -12.14 15.72
N SER A 19 14.41 -11.19 16.38
CA SER A 19 13.79 -10.05 17.02
C SER A 19 13.11 -9.24 15.93
N VAL A 20 11.78 -9.31 15.91
CA VAL A 20 10.93 -8.37 15.20
C VAL A 20 11.33 -6.99 15.70
N THR A 21 12.10 -6.26 14.91
CA THR A 21 12.47 -4.88 15.21
C THR A 21 11.17 -4.10 15.36
N SER A 22 10.92 -3.68 16.60
CA SER A 22 9.76 -2.87 16.98
C SER A 22 9.72 -1.63 16.10
N MET A 23 8.72 -1.53 15.23
CA MET A 23 8.45 -0.28 14.53
C MET A 23 8.21 0.80 15.59
N PRO A 24 8.86 1.98 15.51
CA PRO A 24 8.67 3.01 16.50
C PRO A 24 7.30 3.66 16.25
N VAL A 25 6.25 3.14 16.89
CA VAL A 25 4.93 3.77 16.89
C VAL A 25 4.93 4.84 17.98
N PHE A 26 5.63 5.94 17.73
CA PHE A 26 5.41 7.16 18.51
C PHE A 26 4.10 7.75 18.01
N THR A 27 2.98 7.39 18.64
CA THR A 27 1.67 7.93 18.29
C THR A 27 0.88 8.29 19.54
N ALA A 28 1.27 9.41 20.16
CA ALA A 28 0.46 10.03 21.19
C ALA A 28 -0.90 10.43 20.58
N GLY A 29 -1.98 9.79 21.05
CA GLY A 29 -3.36 10.19 20.80
C GLY A 29 -4.16 9.40 19.76
N ILE A 30 -3.64 8.32 19.15
CA ILE A 30 -4.48 7.39 18.37
C ILE A 30 -5.15 6.39 19.32
N ARG A 31 -6.41 6.01 19.03
CA ARG A 31 -7.10 4.91 19.70
C ARG A 31 -6.20 3.67 19.78
N THR A 32 -5.94 3.20 20.99
CA THR A 32 -5.12 2.00 21.21
C THR A 32 -5.81 0.78 20.58
N LEU A 33 -5.09 0.10 19.69
CA LEU A 33 -5.56 -1.14 19.09
C LEU A 33 -5.60 -2.26 20.13
N ASN A 34 -6.68 -3.03 20.15
CA ASN A 34 -6.68 -4.30 20.87
C ASN A 34 -5.79 -5.34 20.15
N LYS A 35 -5.47 -6.45 20.83
CA LYS A 35 -4.54 -7.47 20.29
C LYS A 35 -4.98 -8.02 18.92
N THR A 36 -6.29 -8.24 18.74
CA THR A 36 -6.85 -8.78 17.49
C THR A 36 -6.74 -7.75 16.36
N GLN A 37 -7.18 -6.50 16.59
CA GLN A 37 -7.09 -5.43 15.60
C GLN A 37 -5.64 -5.10 15.23
N HIS A 38 -4.71 -5.18 16.19
CA HIS A 38 -3.29 -5.01 15.91
C HIS A 38 -2.77 -6.05 14.92
N SER A 39 -3.19 -7.31 15.06
CA SER A 39 -2.80 -8.36 14.11
C SER A 39 -3.40 -8.11 12.73
N GLU A 40 -4.65 -7.66 12.66
CA GLU A 40 -5.35 -7.39 11.40
C GLU A 40 -4.73 -6.20 10.65
N LEU A 41 -4.46 -5.10 11.35
CA LEU A 41 -3.99 -3.85 10.76
C LEU A 41 -2.46 -3.77 10.61
N LYS A 42 -1.72 -4.82 10.97
CA LYS A 42 -0.26 -4.84 10.87
C LYS A 42 0.21 -4.56 9.44
N VAL A 43 -0.46 -5.16 8.44
CA VAL A 43 -0.13 -4.98 7.02
C VAL A 43 -0.48 -3.57 6.56
N PHE A 44 -1.65 -3.05 6.93
CA PHE A 44 -2.04 -1.66 6.67
C PHE A 44 -1.03 -0.64 7.23
N LEU A 45 -0.58 -0.82 8.47
CA LEU A 45 0.43 0.04 9.08
C LEU A 45 1.78 -0.04 8.37
N HIS A 46 2.15 -1.25 7.90
CA HIS A 46 3.35 -1.42 7.08
C HIS A 46 3.25 -0.65 5.76
N HIS A 47 2.10 -0.69 5.10
CA HIS A 47 1.87 0.06 3.87
C HIS A 47 1.96 1.58 4.06
N ILE A 48 1.49 2.13 5.19
CA ILE A 48 1.69 3.55 5.51
C ILE A 48 3.20 3.88 5.55
N TYR A 49 4.01 3.01 6.13
CA TYR A 49 5.46 3.18 6.15
C TYR A 49 6.07 3.11 4.74
N GLU A 50 5.67 2.13 3.92
CA GLU A 50 6.15 2.01 2.54
C GLU A 50 5.85 3.27 1.72
N TYR A 51 4.64 3.80 1.84
CA TYR A 51 4.25 5.06 1.20
C TYR A 51 5.12 6.22 1.69
N LYS A 52 5.29 6.37 3.00
CA LYS A 52 6.13 7.44 3.58
C LYS A 52 7.59 7.37 3.17
N LYS A 53 8.11 6.17 2.86
CA LYS A 53 9.45 5.97 2.31
C LYS A 53 9.54 6.23 0.80
N GLY A 54 8.41 6.47 0.13
CA GLY A 54 8.37 6.72 -1.29
C GLY A 54 8.53 5.46 -2.15
N LEU A 55 8.27 4.27 -1.60
CA LEU A 55 8.41 3.01 -2.35
C LEU A 55 7.33 2.86 -3.44
N ARG A 56 6.14 3.42 -3.21
CA ARG A 56 5.00 3.41 -4.13
C ARG A 56 4.22 4.71 -4.04
N SER A 57 3.68 5.16 -5.16
CA SER A 57 2.87 6.39 -5.21
C SER A 57 1.40 6.17 -4.83
N LEU A 58 0.89 4.95 -5.02
CA LEU A 58 -0.46 4.54 -4.64
C LEU A 58 -0.41 3.17 -3.96
N ILE A 59 -1.22 3.00 -2.92
CA ILE A 59 -1.42 1.72 -2.25
C ILE A 59 -2.90 1.36 -2.29
N LEU A 60 -3.17 0.08 -2.54
CA LEU A 60 -4.47 -0.56 -2.37
C LEU A 60 -4.32 -1.68 -1.35
N THR A 61 -5.11 -1.63 -0.27
CA THR A 61 -5.29 -2.76 0.65
C THR A 61 -6.78 -3.07 0.82
N THR A 62 -7.10 -4.33 1.12
CA THR A 62 -8.47 -4.75 1.46
C THR A 62 -8.52 -5.04 2.94
N GLU A 63 -9.34 -4.28 3.67
CA GLU A 63 -9.45 -4.35 5.13
C GLU A 63 -10.87 -4.72 5.56
N LYS A 64 -11.01 -5.13 6.82
CA LYS A 64 -12.33 -5.33 7.42
C LYS A 64 -13.04 -3.99 7.58
N ALA A 65 -14.32 -3.95 7.21
CA ALA A 65 -15.16 -2.76 7.36
C ALA A 65 -15.26 -2.28 8.83
N SER A 66 -15.14 -3.20 9.80
CA SER A 66 -15.12 -2.88 11.24
C SER A 66 -13.93 -2.02 11.67
N ASN A 67 -12.83 -2.01 10.90
CA ASN A 67 -11.63 -1.23 11.21
C ASN A 67 -11.60 0.12 10.48
N LYS A 68 -12.66 0.46 9.71
CA LYS A 68 -12.74 1.67 8.88
C LYS A 68 -12.44 2.94 9.67
N ASP A 69 -13.04 3.11 10.85
CA ASP A 69 -12.90 4.33 11.64
C ASP A 69 -11.44 4.57 12.06
N TYR A 70 -10.75 3.51 12.49
CA TYR A 70 -9.33 3.58 12.83
C TYR A 70 -8.47 3.91 11.60
N ILE A 71 -8.76 3.28 10.46
CA ILE A 71 -8.04 3.51 9.19
C ILE A 71 -8.16 4.97 8.78
N VAL A 72 -9.37 5.53 8.82
CA VAL A 72 -9.64 6.94 8.51
C VAL A 72 -8.89 7.86 9.48
N GLU A 73 -9.04 7.66 10.79
CA GLU A 73 -8.36 8.46 11.81
C GLU A 73 -6.84 8.46 11.60
N ARG A 74 -6.28 7.29 11.26
CA ARG A 74 -4.86 7.13 11.01
C ARG A 74 -4.41 7.89 9.75
N LEU A 75 -5.12 7.74 8.63
CA LEU A 75 -4.76 8.40 7.37
C LEU A 75 -4.90 9.92 7.46
N GLU A 76 -5.95 10.42 8.11
CA GLU A 76 -6.17 11.87 8.31
C GLU A 76 -5.09 12.51 9.18
N ARG A 77 -4.70 11.84 10.28
CA ARG A 77 -3.61 12.32 11.14
C ARG A 77 -2.29 12.41 10.40
N GLU A 78 -2.02 11.43 9.55
CA GLU A 78 -0.81 11.37 8.73
C GLU A 78 -0.89 12.28 7.49
N LYS A 79 -2.05 12.96 7.28
CA LYS A 79 -2.34 13.83 6.14
C LYS A 79 -2.15 13.12 4.79
N ILE A 80 -2.54 11.85 4.73
CA ILE A 80 -2.42 11.03 3.53
C ILE A 80 -3.76 11.03 2.79
N PRO A 81 -3.82 11.51 1.53
CA PRO A 81 -5.02 11.40 0.70
C PRO A 81 -5.47 9.95 0.52
N TYR A 82 -6.79 9.73 0.55
CA TYR A 82 -7.36 8.38 0.46
C TYR A 82 -8.75 8.35 -0.18
N VAL A 83 -9.15 7.17 -0.67
CA VAL A 83 -10.51 6.82 -1.13
C VAL A 83 -10.84 5.44 -0.59
N ILE A 84 -12.06 5.26 -0.06
CA ILE A 84 -12.54 3.98 0.46
C ILE A 84 -13.75 3.54 -0.34
N ASN A 85 -13.68 2.33 -0.90
CA ASN A 85 -14.77 1.72 -1.66
C ASN A 85 -15.21 0.41 -1.01
N PRO A 86 -16.50 0.05 -1.04
CA PRO A 86 -16.94 -1.27 -0.59
C PRO A 86 -16.38 -2.36 -1.52
N ALA A 87 -15.81 -3.41 -0.93
CA ALA A 87 -15.28 -4.57 -1.66
C ALA A 87 -16.20 -5.78 -1.54
N GLY A 88 -16.91 -5.89 -0.42
CA GLY A 88 -17.92 -6.91 -0.13
C GLY A 88 -18.77 -6.48 1.07
N GLU A 89 -19.52 -7.41 1.66
CA GLU A 89 -20.42 -7.08 2.79
C GLU A 89 -19.67 -6.63 4.05
N ARG A 90 -18.48 -7.20 4.31
CA ARG A 90 -17.69 -6.95 5.52
C ARG A 90 -16.28 -6.42 5.24
N THR A 91 -16.00 -6.10 3.98
CA THR A 91 -14.66 -5.70 3.54
C THR A 91 -14.72 -4.41 2.72
N ILE A 92 -13.66 -3.63 2.84
CA ILE A 92 -13.47 -2.36 2.15
C ILE A 92 -12.13 -2.35 1.43
N ASN A 93 -12.09 -1.77 0.24
CA ASN A 93 -10.85 -1.41 -0.43
C ASN A 93 -10.46 -0.01 0.00
N VAL A 94 -9.25 0.13 0.53
CA VAL A 94 -8.67 1.39 0.98
C VAL A 94 -7.56 1.75 0.01
N PHE A 95 -7.79 2.79 -0.78
CA PHE A 95 -6.77 3.42 -1.60
C PHE A 95 -6.19 4.59 -0.83
N PHE A 96 -4.87 4.68 -0.73
CA PHE A 96 -4.21 5.86 -0.16
C PHE A 96 -2.86 6.10 -0.81
N GLY A 97 -2.42 7.35 -0.84
CA GLY A 97 -1.13 7.72 -1.40
C GLY A 97 -1.09 9.13 -1.96
N ASN A 98 -0.39 9.30 -3.08
CA ASN A 98 -0.24 10.57 -3.76
C ASN A 98 -1.60 11.17 -4.15
N GLU A 99 -1.77 12.47 -3.92
CA GLU A 99 -3.03 13.17 -4.15
C GLU A 99 -3.54 13.04 -5.59
N GLN A 100 -2.66 13.11 -6.59
CA GLN A 100 -3.05 12.99 -8.00
C GLN A 100 -3.47 11.57 -8.33
N CYS A 101 -2.77 10.56 -7.82
CA CYS A 101 -3.18 9.16 -7.97
C CYS A 101 -4.55 8.91 -7.35
N ILE A 102 -4.82 9.48 -6.17
CA ILE A 102 -6.13 9.37 -5.50
C ILE A 102 -7.24 10.07 -6.29
N LYS A 103 -6.97 11.26 -6.83
CA LYS A 103 -7.91 11.97 -7.73
C LYS A 103 -8.20 11.18 -8.99
N VAL A 104 -7.23 10.48 -9.56
CA VAL A 104 -7.46 9.63 -10.73
C VAL A 104 -8.30 8.40 -10.35
N VAL A 105 -7.92 7.68 -9.29
CA VAL A 105 -8.63 6.46 -8.86
C VAL A 105 -10.07 6.77 -8.42
N SER A 106 -10.35 7.95 -7.88
CA SER A 106 -11.72 8.34 -7.52
C SER A 106 -12.67 8.45 -8.72
N THR A 107 -12.14 8.58 -9.93
CA THR A 107 -12.93 8.60 -11.18
C THR A 107 -13.28 7.20 -11.71
N PHE A 108 -12.62 6.15 -11.21
CA PHE A 108 -12.81 4.78 -11.69
C PHE A 108 -14.11 4.16 -11.14
N ASP A 109 -14.56 3.02 -11.70
CA ASP A 109 -15.64 2.24 -11.09
C ASP A 109 -15.16 1.75 -9.71
N LYS A 110 -16.02 1.92 -8.69
CA LYS A 110 -15.72 1.52 -7.31
C LYS A 110 -15.42 0.02 -7.17
N ARG A 111 -15.96 -0.79 -8.09
CA ARG A 111 -15.76 -2.23 -8.15
C ARG A 111 -14.60 -2.55 -9.08
N LEU A 112 -13.53 -3.09 -8.51
CA LEU A 112 -12.31 -3.46 -9.24
C LEU A 112 -12.55 -4.42 -10.41
N ASN A 113 -13.54 -5.31 -10.30
CA ASN A 113 -13.88 -6.26 -11.36
C ASN A 113 -14.60 -5.64 -12.56
N LYS A 114 -15.01 -4.38 -12.48
CA LYS A 114 -15.69 -3.64 -13.56
C LYS A 114 -14.81 -2.59 -14.22
N LEU A 115 -13.53 -2.52 -13.87
CA LEU A 115 -12.59 -1.61 -14.50
C LEU A 115 -12.40 -1.96 -15.98
N SER A 116 -12.46 -0.94 -16.84
CA SER A 116 -12.09 -1.07 -18.23
C SER A 116 -10.62 -1.52 -18.34
N PRO A 117 -10.21 -2.09 -19.49
CA PRO A 117 -8.81 -2.45 -19.70
C PRO A 117 -7.84 -1.28 -19.47
N GLU A 118 -8.22 -0.07 -19.87
CA GLU A 118 -7.43 1.15 -19.73
C GLU A 118 -7.31 1.57 -18.26
N HIS A 119 -8.43 1.60 -17.53
CA HIS A 119 -8.41 1.93 -16.10
C HIS A 119 -7.61 0.89 -15.29
N ASP A 120 -7.72 -0.39 -15.64
CA ASP A 120 -6.95 -1.48 -15.02
C ASP A 120 -5.45 -1.33 -15.27
N PHE A 121 -5.06 -0.96 -16.49
CA PHE A 121 -3.68 -0.64 -16.84
C PHE A 121 -3.16 0.57 -16.05
N MET A 122 -3.91 1.67 -16.05
CA MET A 122 -3.55 2.88 -15.28
C MET A 122 -3.38 2.56 -13.79
N LEU A 123 -4.31 1.79 -13.22
CA LEU A 123 -4.25 1.36 -11.84
C LEU A 123 -2.99 0.53 -11.57
N GLY A 124 -2.66 -0.42 -12.43
CA GLY A 124 -1.48 -1.25 -12.27
C GLY A 124 -0.17 -0.45 -12.27
N ILE A 125 -0.04 0.52 -13.18
CA ILE A 125 1.10 1.44 -13.21
C ILE A 125 1.19 2.28 -11.93
N MET A 126 0.06 2.83 -11.45
CA MET A 126 0.04 3.61 -10.20
C MET A 126 0.43 2.79 -8.96
N LEU A 127 0.06 1.51 -8.95
CA LEU A 127 0.45 0.55 -7.90
C LEU A 127 1.92 0.12 -7.99
N GLY A 128 2.62 0.49 -9.06
CA GLY A 128 4.05 0.21 -9.27
C GLY A 128 4.33 -1.14 -9.91
N TYR A 129 3.38 -1.72 -10.66
CA TYR A 129 3.66 -2.90 -11.48
C TYR A 129 4.55 -2.55 -12.67
N ASP A 130 5.30 -3.54 -13.15
CA ASP A 130 6.15 -3.35 -14.31
C ASP A 130 5.31 -3.04 -15.56
N LYS A 131 5.72 -1.99 -16.28
CA LYS A 131 5.03 -1.49 -17.46
C LYS A 131 4.88 -2.54 -18.57
N ILE A 132 5.86 -3.43 -18.76
CA ILE A 132 5.83 -4.43 -19.83
C ILE A 132 4.85 -5.55 -19.47
N ILE A 133 4.80 -5.94 -18.20
CA ILE A 133 3.81 -6.89 -17.69
C ILE A 133 2.39 -6.30 -17.83
N GLU A 134 2.20 -5.03 -17.48
CA GLU A 134 0.91 -4.36 -17.64
C GLU A 134 0.49 -4.24 -19.11
N CYS A 135 1.41 -3.93 -20.03
CA CYS A 135 1.13 -3.93 -21.47
C CYS A 135 0.66 -5.31 -21.94
N THR A 136 1.34 -6.37 -21.50
CA THR A 136 0.97 -7.74 -21.83
C THR A 136 -0.41 -8.10 -21.29
N ARG A 137 -0.72 -7.70 -20.05
CA ARG A 137 -2.04 -7.90 -19.42
C ARG A 137 -3.13 -7.15 -20.17
N TYR A 138 -2.88 -5.90 -20.53
CA TYR A 138 -3.80 -5.06 -21.30
C TYR A 138 -4.12 -5.67 -22.66
N LEU A 139 -3.11 -6.03 -23.46
CA LEU A 139 -3.28 -6.65 -24.78
C LEU A 139 -4.12 -7.94 -24.68
N LYS A 140 -3.83 -8.77 -23.69
CA LYS A 140 -4.61 -9.99 -23.42
C LYS A 140 -6.07 -9.68 -23.10
N LYS A 141 -6.33 -8.65 -22.29
CA LYS A 141 -7.68 -8.26 -21.86
C LYS A 141 -8.54 -7.74 -23.02
N ILE A 142 -7.92 -7.13 -24.03
CA ILE A 142 -8.60 -6.70 -25.28
C ILE A 142 -8.58 -7.76 -26.39
N GLY A 143 -8.05 -8.97 -26.13
CA GLY A 143 -8.05 -10.09 -27.07
C GLY A 143 -6.91 -10.09 -28.10
N LEU A 144 -5.91 -9.22 -27.97
CA LEU A 144 -4.74 -9.19 -28.85
C LEU A 144 -3.63 -10.12 -28.33
N LYS A 145 -3.00 -10.87 -29.23
CA LYS A 145 -1.80 -11.65 -28.90
C LYS A 145 -0.56 -10.74 -28.98
N PRO A 146 0.36 -10.79 -28.00
CA PRO A 146 1.53 -9.92 -27.98
C PRO A 146 2.48 -10.13 -29.18
N ASN A 147 2.39 -11.26 -29.90
CA ASN A 147 3.25 -11.59 -31.04
C ASN A 147 2.77 -11.02 -32.39
N SER A 148 1.89 -10.02 -32.39
CA SER A 148 1.27 -9.50 -33.62
C SER A 148 1.87 -8.18 -34.13
N ALA A 149 2.80 -7.57 -33.39
CA ALA A 149 3.39 -6.30 -33.79
C ALA A 149 4.41 -6.52 -34.92
N LYS A 150 3.93 -6.56 -36.17
CA LYS A 150 4.77 -6.25 -37.34
C LYS A 150 4.66 -4.75 -37.58
N GLY A 151 5.79 -4.06 -37.42
CA GLY A 151 5.97 -2.70 -37.89
C GLY A 151 6.17 -2.65 -39.40
#